data_AF-A0A426XSJ0-F1
#
_entry.id   AF-A0A426XSJ0-F1
#
_cell.length_a   1.000
_cell.length_b   1.000
_cell.length_c   1.000
_cell.angle_alpha   90.00
_cell.angle_beta   90.00
_cell.angle_gamma   90.00
#
_symmetry.space_group_name_H-M   'P 1'
#
loop_
_entity.id
_entity.type
_entity.pdbx_description
1 polymer ?
#
loop_
_entity_poly.entity_id
_entity_poly.type
_entity_poly.pdbx_seq_one_letter_code
_entity_poly.pdbx_strand_id
1 'polypeptide(L)'
;AVGCAVVTCAIAAALVGRRARSWLRWGRAVAVVEGFEEGCATPVGRLRQVVDAMAVEMYAGLASDGGSKLKMLLTFVDTLPDG
;
A
#
# COMPACT_ATOMS: atom_id res chain seq x y z
N ALA A 1 -53.75 18.98 9.08
CA ALA A 1 -53.34 17.60 8.71
C ALA A 1 -52.30 17.58 7.58
N VAL A 2 -52.58 18.18 6.41
CA VAL A 2 -51.71 18.11 5.22
C VAL A 2 -50.28 18.64 5.45
N GLY A 3 -50.11 19.73 6.20
CA GLY A 3 -48.77 20.32 6.46
C GLY A 3 -47.82 19.43 7.27
N CYS A 4 -48.32 18.67 8.26
CA CYS A 4 -47.47 17.77 9.05
C CYS A 4 -46.90 16.62 8.20
N ALA A 5 -47.71 16.07 7.28
CA ALA A 5 -47.27 14.97 6.42
C ALA A 5 -46.14 15.41 5.46
N VAL A 6 -46.23 16.63 4.91
CA VAL A 6 -45.18 17.17 4.03
C VAL A 6 -43.86 17.37 4.79
N VAL A 7 -43.93 17.89 6.03
CA VAL A 7 -42.74 18.08 6.88
C VAL A 7 -42.08 16.74 7.21
N THR A 8 -42.84 15.70 7.57
CA THR A 8 -42.27 14.38 7.86
C THR A 8 -41.63 13.74 6.63
N CYS A 9 -42.26 13.86 5.45
CA CYS A 9 -41.70 13.34 4.20
C CYS A 9 -40.41 14.07 3.81
N ALA A 10 -40.35 15.39 3.99
CA ALA A 10 -39.14 16.17 3.73
C ALA A 10 -37.98 15.77 4.64
N ILE A 11 -38.25 15.54 5.94
CA ILE A 11 -37.24 15.07 6.89
C ILE A 11 -36.73 13.67 6.51
N ALA A 12 -37.65 12.74 6.18
CA ALA A 12 -37.29 11.40 5.74
C ALA A 12 -36.42 11.43 4.47
N ALA A 13 -36.82 12.22 3.46
CA ALA A 13 -36.05 12.40 2.24
C ALA A 13 -34.65 12.99 2.51
N ALA A 14 -34.54 13.97 3.43
CA ALA A 14 -33.26 14.55 3.82
C ALA A 14 -32.35 13.54 4.54
N LEU A 15 -32.89 12.69 5.42
CA LEU A 15 -32.13 11.64 6.10
C LEU A 15 -31.66 10.56 5.14
N VAL A 16 -32.53 10.10 4.23
CA VAL A 16 -32.17 9.15 3.17
C VAL A 16 -31.12 9.75 2.24
N GLY A 17 -31.25 11.01 1.84
CA GLY A 17 -30.26 11.71 1.02
C GLY A 17 -28.90 11.86 1.72
N ARG A 18 -28.88 12.17 3.02
CA ARG A 18 -27.65 12.19 3.82
C ARG A 18 -27.01 10.81 3.90
N ARG A 19 -27.81 9.77 4.14
CA ARG A 19 -27.35 8.39 4.16
C ARG A 19 -26.76 8.03 2.80
N ALA A 20 -27.47 8.22 1.70
CA ALA A 20 -26.98 7.95 0.34
C ALA A 20 -25.64 8.67 0.03
N ARG A 21 -25.51 9.95 0.40
CA ARG A 21 -24.24 10.69 0.25
C ARG A 21 -23.11 10.10 1.09
N SER A 22 -23.40 9.66 2.32
CA SER A 22 -22.39 9.00 3.15
C SER A 22 -21.96 7.67 2.53
N TRP A 23 -22.89 6.86 2.02
CA TRP A 23 -22.60 5.61 1.32
C TRP A 23 -21.72 5.83 0.09
N LEU A 24 -21.99 6.87 -0.71
CA LEU A 24 -21.15 7.22 -1.86
C LEU A 24 -19.72 7.61 -1.45
N ARG A 25 -19.55 8.36 -0.35
CA ARG A 25 -18.21 8.70 0.18
C ARG A 25 -17.48 7.47 0.68
N TRP A 26 -18.17 6.58 1.39
CA TRP A 26 -17.62 5.29 1.82
C TRP A 26 -17.20 4.42 0.65
N GLY A 27 -18.01 4.33 -0.42
CA GLY A 27 -17.64 3.59 -1.62
C GLY A 27 -16.35 4.10 -2.26
N ARG A 28 -16.15 5.42 -2.31
CA ARG A 28 -14.88 6.00 -2.78
C ARG A 28 -13.70 5.66 -1.87
N ALA A 29 -13.89 5.69 -0.56
CA ALA A 29 -12.85 5.33 0.40
C ALA A 29 -12.45 3.86 0.26
N VAL A 30 -13.43 2.96 0.13
CA VAL A 30 -13.20 1.52 -0.11
C VAL A 30 -12.41 1.30 -1.39
N ALA A 31 -12.79 1.98 -2.49
CA ALA A 31 -12.06 1.85 -3.76
C ALA A 31 -10.58 2.31 -3.65
N VAL A 32 -10.30 3.34 -2.86
CA VAL A 32 -8.91 3.78 -2.60
C VAL A 32 -8.15 2.75 -1.78
N VAL A 33 -8.78 2.17 -0.76
CA VAL A 33 -8.16 1.13 0.08
C VAL A 33 -7.88 -0.13 -0.73
N GLU A 34 -8.81 -0.56 -1.58
CA GLU A 34 -8.65 -1.72 -2.46
C GLU A 34 -7.49 -1.51 -3.43
N GLY A 35 -7.42 -0.37 -4.11
CA GLY A 35 -6.29 -0.05 -4.99
C GLY A 35 -4.96 0.07 -4.24
N PHE A 36 -4.98 0.51 -2.98
CA PHE A 36 -3.79 0.53 -2.13
C PHE A 36 -3.36 -0.88 -1.74
N GLU A 37 -4.28 -1.75 -1.33
CA GLU A 37 -4.01 -3.15 -0.98
C GLU A 37 -3.41 -3.90 -2.17
N GLU A 38 -3.98 -3.74 -3.36
CA GLU A 38 -3.44 -4.31 -4.60
C GLU A 38 -2.05 -3.77 -4.94
N GLY A 39 -1.84 -2.45 -4.81
CA GLY A 39 -0.55 -1.81 -5.05
C GLY A 39 0.54 -2.30 -4.09
N CYS A 40 0.20 -2.47 -2.82
CA CYS A 40 1.09 -2.93 -1.76
C CYS A 40 1.21 -4.45 -1.65
N ALA A 41 0.41 -5.22 -2.41
CA ALA A 41 0.47 -6.67 -2.37
C ALA A 41 1.88 -7.18 -2.67
N THR A 42 2.35 -8.12 -1.84
CA THR A 42 3.69 -8.74 -1.97
C THR A 42 3.57 -10.25 -2.11
N PRO A 43 2.97 -10.76 -3.20
CA PRO A 43 2.91 -12.19 -3.44
C PRO A 43 4.31 -12.77 -3.56
N VAL A 44 4.47 -14.06 -3.23
CA VAL A 44 5.77 -14.75 -3.25
C VAL A 44 6.51 -14.59 -4.58
N GLY A 45 5.79 -14.57 -5.71
CA GLY A 45 6.39 -14.32 -7.03
C GLY A 45 7.07 -12.95 -7.15
N ARG A 46 6.44 -11.88 -6.64
CA ARG A 46 7.03 -10.53 -6.61
C ARG A 46 8.23 -10.48 -5.66
N LEU A 47 8.14 -11.14 -4.51
CA LEU A 47 9.26 -11.22 -3.57
C LEU A 47 10.48 -11.94 -4.17
N ARG A 48 10.27 -13.02 -4.93
CA ARG A 48 11.35 -13.69 -5.66
C ARG A 48 12.05 -12.75 -6.64
N GLN A 49 11.29 -12.00 -7.44
CA GLN A 49 11.85 -11.01 -8.35
C GLN A 49 12.69 -9.94 -7.62
N VAL A 50 12.24 -9.50 -6.43
CA VAL A 50 12.98 -8.54 -5.60
C VAL A 50 14.30 -9.15 -5.11
N VAL A 51 14.28 -10.39 -4.63
CA VAL A 51 15.49 -11.09 -4.16
C VAL A 51 16.47 -11.37 -5.30
N ASP A 52 15.97 -11.77 -6.47
CA ASP A 52 16.79 -12.00 -7.66
C ASP A 52 17.48 -10.69 -8.10
N ALA A 53 16.73 -9.58 -8.13
CA ALA A 53 17.29 -8.27 -8.44
C ALA A 53 18.31 -7.82 -7.38
N MET A 54 18.06 -8.11 -6.10
CA MET A 54 18.99 -7.82 -5.01
C MET A 54 20.31 -8.57 -5.19
N ALA A 55 20.26 -9.86 -5.54
CA ALA A 55 21.45 -10.65 -5.80
C ALA A 55 22.28 -10.08 -6.97
N VAL A 56 21.62 -9.65 -8.04
CA VAL A 56 22.29 -9.00 -9.18
C VAL A 56 23.01 -7.72 -8.75
N GLU A 57 22.35 -6.84 -7.99
CA GLU A 57 23.00 -5.62 -7.47
C GLU A 57 24.17 -5.96 -6.53
N MET A 58 24.05 -6.97 -5.67
CA MET A 58 25.14 -7.41 -4.81
C MET A 58 26.36 -7.87 -5.62
N TYR A 59 26.16 -8.68 -6.65
CA TYR A 59 27.25 -9.11 -7.53
C TYR A 59 27.91 -7.92 -8.24
N ALA A 60 27.12 -6.97 -8.72
CA ALA A 60 27.63 -5.78 -9.38
C ALA A 60 28.42 -4.88 -8.41
N GLY A 61 27.95 -4.72 -7.16
CA GLY A 61 28.65 -3.96 -6.13
C GLY A 61 29.94 -4.61 -5.64
N LEU A 62 30.00 -5.94 -5.62
CA LEU A 62 31.24 -6.68 -5.28
C LEU A 62 32.26 -6.68 -6.42
N ALA A 63 31.81 -6.61 -7.68
CA ALA A 63 32.68 -6.61 -8.84
C ALA A 63 33.44 -5.29 -9.03
N SER A 64 32.85 -4.16 -8.61
CA SER A 64 33.47 -2.84 -8.70
C SER A 64 32.83 -1.88 -7.71
N ASP A 65 33.65 -1.01 -7.12
CA ASP A 65 33.16 0.14 -6.36
C ASP A 65 32.24 1.00 -7.25
N GLY A 66 31.04 1.29 -6.74
CA GLY A 66 29.99 2.00 -7.48
C GLY A 66 29.35 1.20 -8.63
N GLY A 67 29.64 -0.10 -8.78
CA GLY A 67 29.04 -0.96 -9.81
C GLY A 67 27.56 -1.25 -9.61
N SER A 68 27.00 -0.92 -8.44
CA SER A 68 25.58 -1.03 -8.13
C SER A 68 25.16 0.05 -7.13
N LYS A 69 23.85 0.16 -6.85
CA LYS A 69 23.37 1.03 -5.75
C LYS A 69 23.75 0.49 -4.35
N LEU A 70 24.06 -0.80 -4.25
CA LEU A 70 24.60 -1.43 -3.05
C LEU A 70 26.12 -1.24 -3.03
N LYS A 71 26.62 -0.52 -2.03
CA LYS A 71 28.05 -0.16 -1.92
C LYS A 71 28.97 -1.34 -1.62
N MET A 72 28.45 -2.44 -1.08
CA MET A 72 29.21 -3.66 -0.75
C MET A 72 30.59 -3.39 -0.09
N LEU A 73 30.61 -2.52 0.92
CA LEU A 73 31.83 -2.07 1.57
C LEU A 73 32.53 -3.21 2.34
N LEU A 74 33.86 -3.24 2.25
CA LEU A 74 34.69 -4.12 3.07
C LEU A 74 34.63 -3.68 4.54
N THR A 75 34.26 -4.60 5.43
CA THR A 75 34.21 -4.36 6.88
C THR A 75 35.58 -4.51 7.54
N PHE A 76 36.56 -5.09 6.83
CA PHE A 76 37.87 -5.50 7.37
C PHE A 76 37.76 -6.49 8.56
N VAL A 77 36.62 -7.17 8.68
CA VAL A 77 36.43 -8.29 9.60
C VAL A 77 36.55 -9.58 8.79
N ASP A 78 37.66 -10.27 8.95
CA ASP A 78 37.95 -11.55 8.31
C ASP A 78 37.61 -12.75 9.22
N THR A 79 37.65 -12.54 10.54
CA THR A 79 37.37 -13.57 11.55
C THR A 79 36.22 -13.15 12.44
N LEU A 80 35.16 -13.97 12.47
CA LEU A 80 34.03 -13.81 13.39
C LEU A 80 34.28 -14.62 14.68
N PRO A 81 33.73 -14.20 15.83
CA PRO A 81 33.76 -15.01 17.05
C PRO A 81 33.10 -16.38 16.86
N ASP A 82 33.69 -17.42 17.43
CA ASP A 82 33.24 -18.82 17.33
C ASP A 82 32.56 -19.36 18.61
N GLY A 83 32.71 -18.66 19.74
CA GLY A 83 32.07 -19.00 21.01
C GLY A 83 32.94 -18.68 22.22
#